data_AF-L8GUC2-F1
#
_entry.id   AF-L8GUC2-F1
#
_cell.length_a   1.000
_cell.length_b   1.000
_cell.length_c   1.000
_cell.angle_alpha   90.00
_cell.angle_beta   90.00
_cell.angle_gamma   90.00
#
_symmetry.space_group_name_H-M   'P 1'
#
loop_
_entity.id
_entity.type
_entity.pdbx_description
1 polymer ?
#
loop_
_entity_poly.entity_id
_entity_poly.type
_entity_poly.pdbx_seq_one_letter_code
_entity_poly.pdbx_strand_id
1 'polypeptide(L)'
;MSGFEWKQRNWTTQYNKRLVEDFSLSAYATLSTAAQISQLSSQFKSDQFCRYNRLIDMFSAVTCSCLESTWDGSCGQNVGVTVGVSRTCSHTDFHLPLPGVGRVSWTRELAFDPTCVDVNVYSVAVSQFQKEGDTTFVSNIFVKAIESEPEGYSIVENSHGVIVGQLIGDGLRIELTNGGQKAHIITSATDADFTVCMYVRSDIALDSSFDEYDLAFSNEDYSEWTPMNARNVRITDEGLICGTLPLPYPPDLNTIFPVWRESGDWAGETFIESLSTSTVALFYLAVALYALLLIPNTLAIINQFWLFRYELSDSGDKSFGSVAWTLLSMGRIIHCCIEAILILRVIYFAMLPTGVLNNVNVVVYVILGEVPVYLFLSIYTLLLFFWVELVHWALKKKGGQSVLKRMKVMFLGVNGFLYAFLLVLVIIFIALEASISSTDTSCSSPYFLDQSDPNSEMKDARTGLAIFYQSVIIAVALVLAIAFAVYGVWVLLTLYRVKSMSKRLAKMKRNKMIKFSVVLAVCTLSLLCMCGFLLYGTVDQSMSAVGAIIFVIVVELLPLTLLIFTVYSKRKSVFRLWYSYAKSRGLTSAFSSSADSRAEMLDQPSSSSMAVDTTGGGATGDDSISSS
;
A
#
# COMPACT_ATOMS: atom_id res chain seq x y z
N MET A 1 12.51 69.39 -57.42
CA MET A 1 12.25 69.63 -55.99
C MET A 1 10.80 70.07 -55.86
N SER A 2 9.91 69.10 -55.63
CA SER A 2 8.47 69.33 -55.41
C SER A 2 8.26 69.80 -53.97
N GLY A 3 7.82 71.04 -53.80
CA GLY A 3 7.54 71.63 -52.50
C GLY A 3 6.37 70.93 -51.82
N PHE A 4 6.56 70.54 -50.56
CA PHE A 4 5.46 70.10 -49.70
C PHE A 4 4.66 71.31 -49.24
N GLU A 5 3.35 71.29 -49.48
CA GLU A 5 2.40 72.29 -49.01
C GLU A 5 1.71 71.77 -47.75
N TRP A 6 1.83 72.51 -46.65
CA TRP A 6 1.17 72.17 -45.39
C TRP A 6 -0.30 72.56 -45.46
N LYS A 7 -1.20 71.57 -45.53
CA LYS A 7 -2.64 71.78 -45.34
C LYS A 7 -3.04 71.60 -43.89
N GLN A 8 -3.66 72.64 -43.33
CA GLN A 8 -4.22 72.62 -41.98
C GLN A 8 -5.46 71.71 -41.93
N ARG A 9 -5.43 70.66 -41.10
CA ARG A 9 -6.61 69.80 -40.86
C ARG A 9 -7.66 70.56 -40.05
N ASN A 10 -8.93 70.47 -40.48
CA ASN A 10 -10.07 70.88 -39.67
C ASN A 10 -10.34 69.81 -38.60
N TRP A 11 -10.20 70.18 -37.33
CA TRP A 11 -10.43 69.30 -36.18
C TRP A 11 -11.93 69.29 -35.83
N THR A 12 -12.58 68.14 -35.98
CA THR A 12 -14.05 68.02 -35.81
C THR A 12 -14.51 67.69 -34.38
N THR A 13 -13.61 67.59 -33.39
CA THR A 13 -14.00 67.39 -31.97
C THR A 13 -13.07 68.11 -31.00
N GLN A 14 -13.63 68.74 -29.96
CA GLN A 14 -12.90 69.44 -28.88
C GLN A 14 -11.87 68.55 -28.16
N TYR A 15 -12.06 67.23 -28.15
CA TYR A 15 -11.17 66.26 -27.51
C TYR A 15 -9.80 66.17 -28.20
N ASN A 16 -9.78 66.22 -29.53
CA ASN A 16 -8.54 66.18 -30.32
C ASN A 16 -7.74 67.49 -30.23
N LYS A 17 -8.40 68.62 -29.95
CA LYS A 17 -7.73 69.91 -29.78
C LYS A 17 -6.93 69.96 -28.47
N ARG A 18 -7.50 69.45 -27.37
CA ARG A 18 -6.79 69.35 -26.08
C ARG A 18 -5.61 68.37 -26.13
N LEU A 19 -5.78 67.21 -26.77
CA LEU A 19 -4.70 66.23 -26.97
C LEU A 19 -3.50 66.78 -27.77
N VAL A 20 -3.74 67.74 -28.67
CA VAL A 20 -2.69 68.41 -29.45
C VAL A 20 -2.13 69.64 -28.73
N GLU A 21 -2.94 70.37 -27.96
CA GLU A 21 -2.49 71.49 -27.12
C GLU A 21 -1.64 71.01 -25.92
N ASP A 22 -1.94 69.83 -25.37
CA ASP A 22 -1.16 69.18 -24.30
C ASP A 22 0.05 68.38 -24.83
N PHE A 23 0.18 68.24 -26.16
CA PHE A 23 1.33 67.57 -26.77
C PHE A 23 2.57 68.46 -26.71
N SER A 24 3.35 68.29 -25.64
CA SER A 24 4.69 68.86 -25.55
C SER A 24 5.69 67.98 -26.31
N LEU A 25 6.32 68.53 -27.36
CA LEU A 25 7.36 67.85 -28.12
C LEU A 25 8.53 67.41 -27.22
N SER A 26 8.88 68.21 -26.19
CA SER A 26 9.94 67.86 -25.24
C SER A 26 9.51 66.75 -24.27
N ALA A 27 8.25 66.74 -23.83
CA ALA A 27 7.71 65.64 -23.03
C ALA A 27 7.63 64.35 -23.85
N TYR A 28 7.16 64.42 -25.10
CA TYR A 28 7.13 63.29 -26.02
C TYR A 28 8.53 62.77 -26.34
N ALA A 29 9.51 63.64 -26.61
CA ALA A 29 10.89 63.21 -26.84
C ALA A 29 11.48 62.52 -25.61
N THR A 30 11.20 63.03 -24.40
CA THR A 30 11.67 62.41 -23.15
C THR A 30 11.00 61.07 -22.88
N LEU A 31 9.68 60.99 -23.06
CA LEU A 31 8.89 59.76 -22.91
C LEU A 31 9.23 58.73 -23.99
N SER A 32 9.44 59.16 -25.23
CA SER A 32 9.86 58.30 -26.36
C SER A 32 11.25 57.74 -26.13
N THR A 33 12.19 58.56 -25.66
CA THR A 33 13.55 58.11 -25.34
C THR A 33 13.52 57.15 -24.16
N ALA A 34 12.76 57.45 -23.11
CA ALA A 34 12.58 56.56 -21.97
C ALA A 34 11.90 55.23 -22.35
N ALA A 35 10.90 55.26 -23.24
CA ALA A 35 10.23 54.07 -23.76
C ALA A 35 11.18 53.24 -24.64
N GLN A 36 11.95 53.87 -25.53
CA GLN A 36 12.97 53.20 -26.35
C GLN A 36 14.06 52.58 -25.48
N ILE A 37 14.57 53.30 -24.48
CA ILE A 37 15.56 52.78 -23.54
C ILE A 37 14.97 51.61 -22.74
N SER A 38 13.73 51.72 -22.26
CA SER A 38 13.05 50.64 -21.54
C SER A 38 12.92 49.39 -22.42
N GLN A 39 12.41 49.54 -23.65
CA GLN A 39 12.27 48.44 -24.60
C GLN A 39 13.61 47.81 -24.98
N LEU A 40 14.62 48.63 -25.33
CA LEU A 40 15.97 48.15 -25.64
C LEU A 40 16.61 47.49 -24.43
N SER A 41 16.41 48.02 -23.22
CA SER A 41 16.95 47.43 -21.99
C SER A 41 16.36 46.06 -21.71
N SER A 42 15.06 45.86 -21.95
CA SER A 42 14.44 44.53 -21.84
C SER A 42 14.97 43.57 -22.91
N GLN A 43 15.17 44.02 -24.15
CA GLN A 43 15.79 43.19 -25.19
C GLN A 43 17.25 42.81 -24.86
N PHE A 44 18.05 43.76 -24.40
CA PHE A 44 19.44 43.52 -23.98
C PHE A 44 19.50 42.61 -22.76
N LYS A 45 18.61 42.79 -21.79
CA LYS A 45 18.46 41.87 -20.66
C LYS A 45 18.14 40.47 -21.17
N SER A 46 17.18 40.30 -22.08
CA SER A 46 16.82 38.99 -22.62
C SER A 46 17.96 38.33 -23.40
N ASP A 47 18.72 39.07 -24.23
CA ASP A 47 19.91 38.52 -24.91
C ASP A 47 21.04 38.19 -23.93
N GLN A 48 21.29 39.04 -22.93
CA GLN A 48 22.26 38.74 -21.87
C GLN A 48 21.82 37.53 -21.04
N PHE A 49 20.53 37.40 -20.73
CA PHE A 49 19.99 36.26 -20.01
C PHE A 49 20.12 34.97 -20.83
N CYS A 50 19.77 34.98 -22.12
CA CYS A 50 19.96 33.83 -22.99
C CYS A 50 21.43 33.37 -23.06
N ARG A 51 22.40 34.30 -22.98
CA ARG A 51 23.83 33.98 -23.09
C ARG A 51 24.49 33.57 -21.77
N TYR A 52 24.12 34.22 -20.67
CA TYR A 52 24.87 34.12 -19.42
C TYR A 52 24.05 33.60 -18.24
N ASN A 53 22.71 33.60 -18.32
CA ASN A 53 21.90 33.28 -17.14
C ASN A 53 22.03 31.83 -16.70
N ARG A 54 22.14 30.89 -17.64
CA ARG A 54 22.38 29.49 -17.28
C ARG A 54 23.65 29.31 -16.46
N LEU A 55 24.68 30.12 -16.71
CA LEU A 55 25.90 30.12 -15.91
C LEU A 55 25.69 30.86 -14.58
N ILE A 56 25.03 32.02 -14.58
CA ILE A 56 24.80 32.82 -13.38
C ILE A 56 23.88 32.10 -12.39
N ASP A 57 22.77 31.52 -12.84
CA ASP A 57 21.82 30.74 -12.02
C ASP A 57 22.49 29.47 -11.48
N MET A 58 23.32 28.81 -12.31
CA MET A 58 24.10 27.66 -11.87
C MET A 58 25.14 28.06 -10.80
N PHE A 59 25.81 29.20 -10.97
CA PHE A 59 26.76 29.70 -9.97
C PHE A 59 26.05 30.22 -8.72
N SER A 60 24.90 30.88 -8.83
CA SER A 60 24.14 31.43 -7.71
C SER A 60 23.60 30.31 -6.83
N ALA A 61 23.03 29.27 -7.43
CA ALA A 61 22.60 28.05 -6.76
C ALA A 61 23.76 27.39 -6.00
N VAL A 62 24.94 27.26 -6.62
CA VAL A 62 26.14 26.72 -5.98
C VAL A 62 26.65 27.60 -4.84
N THR A 63 26.62 28.94 -4.97
CA THR A 63 27.11 29.86 -3.93
C THR A 63 26.18 29.98 -2.72
N CYS A 64 24.86 29.88 -2.92
CA CYS A 64 23.86 29.85 -1.84
C CYS A 64 24.08 28.65 -0.89
N SER A 65 24.59 27.53 -1.39
CA SER A 65 24.77 26.29 -0.63
C SER A 65 25.97 26.30 0.33
N CYS A 66 26.94 27.21 0.18
CA CYS A 66 28.22 27.10 0.89
C CYS A 66 28.41 28.10 2.05
N LEU A 67 27.53 29.09 2.25
CA LEU A 67 27.87 30.27 3.05
C LEU A 67 27.18 30.44 4.41
N GLU A 68 26.06 29.77 4.72
CA GLU A 68 25.38 29.99 6.02
C GLU A 68 24.94 28.69 6.72
N SER A 69 25.41 28.50 7.95
CA SER A 69 25.08 27.38 8.85
C SER A 69 23.79 27.58 9.66
N THR A 70 23.02 28.64 9.37
CA THR A 70 21.77 29.00 10.05
C THR A 70 20.73 29.32 8.98
N TRP A 71 20.03 28.29 8.50
CA TRP A 71 19.12 28.37 7.36
C TRP A 71 17.69 28.74 7.78
N ASP A 72 17.23 29.90 7.33
CA ASP A 72 15.82 30.12 6.95
C ASP A 72 15.73 29.68 5.48
N GLY A 73 15.05 28.57 5.17
CA GLY A 73 15.09 27.78 3.92
C GLY A 73 14.69 28.47 2.59
N SER A 74 15.13 29.70 2.33
CA SER A 74 14.78 30.55 1.20
C SER A 74 15.76 30.48 0.02
N CYS A 75 17.00 30.01 0.21
CA CYS A 75 18.02 29.92 -0.86
C CYS A 75 17.74 28.82 -1.91
N GLY A 76 16.79 27.90 -1.66
CA GLY A 76 16.46 26.78 -2.55
C GLY A 76 15.12 26.89 -3.29
N GLN A 77 14.30 27.90 -3.00
CA GLN A 77 12.91 27.95 -3.49
C GLN A 77 12.76 28.50 -4.93
N ASN A 78 13.83 29.03 -5.53
CA ASN A 78 13.83 29.51 -6.91
C ASN A 78 14.52 28.52 -7.85
N VAL A 79 13.87 27.39 -8.10
CA VAL A 79 14.38 26.30 -8.96
C VAL A 79 14.18 26.56 -10.46
N GLY A 80 13.67 27.75 -10.83
CA GLY A 80 13.38 28.12 -12.21
C GLY A 80 14.54 28.85 -12.88
N VAL A 81 14.91 28.41 -14.09
CA VAL A 81 15.89 29.13 -14.95
C VAL A 81 15.14 30.19 -15.75
N THR A 82 15.56 31.47 -15.71
CA THR A 82 14.90 32.49 -16.54
C THR A 82 15.14 32.23 -18.02
N VAL A 83 14.06 32.07 -18.79
CA VAL A 83 14.07 31.74 -20.22
C VAL A 83 13.51 32.83 -21.11
N GLY A 84 12.82 33.82 -20.54
CA GLY A 84 12.35 34.97 -21.29
C GLY A 84 12.00 36.15 -20.39
N VAL A 85 12.37 37.34 -20.84
CA VAL A 85 11.94 38.60 -20.22
C VAL A 85 11.37 39.50 -21.30
N SER A 86 10.24 40.15 -21.01
CA SER A 86 9.65 41.12 -21.92
C SER A 86 8.88 42.17 -21.14
N ARG A 87 8.41 43.21 -21.82
CA ARG A 87 7.51 44.20 -21.24
C ARG A 87 6.29 44.34 -22.14
N THR A 88 5.12 44.29 -21.53
CA THR A 88 3.83 44.38 -22.21
C THR A 88 2.99 45.48 -21.57
N CYS A 89 2.00 45.97 -22.30
CA CYS A 89 0.98 46.85 -21.74
C CYS A 89 -0.41 46.31 -22.03
N SER A 90 -1.38 46.69 -21.19
CA SER A 90 -2.80 46.42 -21.41
C SER A 90 -3.20 46.82 -22.82
N HIS A 91 -4.06 46.02 -23.42
CA HIS A 91 -4.56 46.25 -24.77
C HIS A 91 -3.55 46.15 -25.91
N THR A 92 -2.48 45.37 -25.70
CA THR A 92 -1.53 45.03 -26.77
C THR A 92 -1.48 43.53 -26.99
N ASP A 93 -1.44 43.12 -28.26
CA ASP A 93 -1.15 41.73 -28.62
C ASP A 93 0.30 41.42 -28.22
N PHE A 94 0.49 40.33 -27.50
CA PHE A 94 1.80 39.93 -27.00
C PHE A 94 2.16 38.53 -27.47
N HIS A 95 3.41 38.38 -27.88
CA HIS A 95 3.97 37.11 -28.26
C HIS A 95 5.44 37.03 -27.82
N LEU A 96 5.74 36.13 -26.89
CA LEU A 96 7.08 35.86 -26.40
C LEU A 96 7.49 34.42 -26.75
N PRO A 97 8.33 34.21 -27.78
CA PRO A 97 8.93 32.91 -28.03
C PRO A 97 9.99 32.60 -26.97
N LEU A 98 10.00 31.36 -26.47
CA LEU A 98 10.94 30.85 -25.47
C LEU A 98 11.75 29.70 -26.09
N PRO A 99 12.94 29.99 -26.66
CA PRO A 99 13.72 29.00 -27.40
C PRO A 99 13.98 27.73 -26.56
N GLY A 100 13.60 26.57 -27.11
CA GLY A 100 13.78 25.27 -26.46
C GLY A 100 12.81 24.94 -25.33
N VAL A 101 11.88 25.84 -24.97
CA VAL A 101 10.91 25.61 -23.88
C VAL A 101 9.45 25.77 -24.34
N GLY A 102 9.14 26.82 -25.11
CA GLY A 102 7.75 27.07 -25.49
C GLY A 102 7.47 28.46 -26.06
N ARG A 103 6.26 28.96 -25.85
CA ARG A 103 5.87 30.35 -26.09
C ARG A 103 4.70 30.76 -25.20
N VAL A 104 4.65 32.05 -24.89
CA VAL A 104 3.54 32.67 -24.16
C VAL A 104 2.96 33.79 -25.01
N SER A 105 1.63 33.83 -25.14
CA SER A 105 0.93 34.86 -25.92
C SER A 105 -0.42 35.19 -25.34
N TRP A 106 -0.86 36.44 -25.53
CA TRP A 106 -2.24 36.84 -25.24
C TRP A 106 -2.72 37.92 -26.18
N THR A 107 -4.03 38.08 -26.25
CA THR A 107 -4.69 39.06 -27.11
C THR A 107 -4.83 40.43 -26.45
N ARG A 108 -5.05 41.46 -27.27
CA ARG A 108 -5.33 42.85 -26.86
C ARG A 108 -6.55 43.03 -25.93
N GLU A 109 -7.34 42.00 -25.69
CA GLU A 109 -8.44 42.08 -24.72
C GLU A 109 -7.93 41.94 -23.28
N LEU A 110 -6.67 41.53 -23.07
CA LEU A 110 -6.03 41.43 -21.76
C LEU A 110 -5.65 42.79 -21.17
N ALA A 111 -5.96 42.99 -19.88
CA ALA A 111 -5.71 44.21 -19.12
C ALA A 111 -5.07 43.91 -17.76
N PHE A 112 -4.06 44.70 -17.40
CA PHE A 112 -3.25 44.58 -16.20
C PHE A 112 -3.38 45.79 -15.28
N ASP A 113 -3.23 45.58 -13.97
CA ASP A 113 -2.95 46.61 -12.96
C ASP A 113 -1.55 46.39 -12.39
N PRO A 114 -0.60 47.32 -12.58
CA PRO A 114 -0.64 48.54 -13.40
C PRO A 114 -0.65 48.27 -14.92
N THR A 115 -0.98 49.29 -15.72
CA THR A 115 -1.20 49.18 -17.18
C THR A 115 -0.06 48.61 -18.01
N CYS A 116 1.19 48.65 -17.52
CA CYS A 116 2.31 47.99 -18.17
C CYS A 116 3.04 47.13 -17.15
N VAL A 117 3.42 45.92 -17.55
CA VAL A 117 4.06 44.93 -16.69
C VAL A 117 5.27 44.33 -17.40
N ASP A 118 6.32 44.11 -16.63
CA ASP A 118 7.46 43.29 -16.99
C ASP A 118 7.05 41.82 -16.80
N VAL A 119 7.23 41.04 -17.84
CA VAL A 119 6.86 39.62 -17.96
C VAL A 119 8.16 38.84 -17.84
N ASN A 120 8.35 38.16 -16.71
CA ASN A 120 9.48 37.26 -16.48
C ASN A 120 8.98 35.83 -16.57
N VAL A 121 9.62 35.02 -17.40
CA VAL A 121 9.27 33.61 -17.58
C VAL A 121 10.45 32.75 -17.18
N TYR A 122 10.19 31.78 -16.31
CA TYR A 122 11.16 30.80 -15.84
C TYR A 122 10.74 29.41 -16.29
N SER A 123 11.72 28.60 -16.67
CA SER A 123 11.53 27.18 -16.97
C SER A 123 11.86 26.36 -15.72
N VAL A 124 10.98 25.43 -15.40
CA VAL A 124 11.09 24.54 -14.25
C VAL A 124 11.20 23.12 -14.78
N ALA A 125 12.36 22.50 -14.60
CA ALA A 125 12.65 21.20 -15.20
C ALA A 125 11.80 20.09 -14.57
N VAL A 126 11.09 19.30 -15.38
CA VAL A 126 10.22 18.22 -14.88
C VAL A 126 11.00 17.06 -14.25
N SER A 127 12.29 16.93 -14.55
CA SER A 127 13.20 15.93 -13.97
C SER A 127 13.40 16.03 -12.47
N GLN A 128 13.07 17.17 -11.85
CA GLN A 128 13.09 17.26 -10.40
C GLN A 128 11.87 16.59 -9.73
N PHE A 129 10.84 16.25 -10.50
CA PHE A 129 9.61 15.61 -10.03
C PHE A 129 9.51 14.15 -10.46
N GLN A 130 10.60 13.58 -10.96
CA GLN A 130 10.62 12.17 -11.31
C GLN A 130 10.42 11.35 -10.04
N LYS A 131 9.25 10.70 -9.89
CA LYS A 131 9.04 9.74 -8.82
C LYS A 131 9.73 8.44 -9.22
N GLU A 132 10.80 8.12 -8.51
CA GLU A 132 11.49 6.85 -8.73
C GLU A 132 10.67 5.73 -8.07
N GLY A 133 10.34 4.69 -8.84
CA GLY A 133 9.48 3.60 -8.36
C GLY A 133 10.03 2.96 -7.08
N ASP A 134 9.22 2.95 -6.03
CA ASP A 134 9.61 2.45 -4.72
C ASP A 134 9.99 0.97 -4.79
N THR A 135 11.26 0.60 -4.60
CA THR A 135 11.67 -0.81 -4.54
C THR A 135 11.28 -1.41 -3.18
N THR A 136 10.32 -2.32 -3.15
CA THR A 136 9.64 -2.72 -1.91
C THR A 136 9.42 -4.23 -1.76
N PHE A 137 9.07 -4.65 -0.54
CA PHE A 137 8.90 -6.04 -0.10
C PHE A 137 7.83 -6.83 -0.85
N VAL A 138 7.76 -8.15 -0.62
CA VAL A 138 6.73 -9.06 -1.17
C VAL A 138 5.31 -8.60 -0.80
N SER A 139 5.12 -8.10 0.41
CA SER A 139 3.85 -7.46 0.80
C SER A 139 3.44 -6.33 -0.16
N ASN A 140 4.40 -5.70 -0.85
CA ASN A 140 4.19 -4.66 -1.88
C ASN A 140 3.89 -5.13 -3.27
N ILE A 141 3.83 -6.43 -3.47
CA ILE A 141 3.26 -6.95 -4.69
C ILE A 141 1.77 -6.58 -4.78
N PHE A 142 1.02 -6.53 -3.68
CA PHE A 142 -0.41 -6.19 -3.75
C PHE A 142 -0.68 -4.70 -3.88
N VAL A 143 0.12 -3.84 -3.25
CA VAL A 143 -0.05 -2.37 -3.37
C VAL A 143 0.53 -1.90 -4.71
N LYS A 144 1.71 -2.36 -5.14
CA LYS A 144 2.21 -2.11 -6.51
C LYS A 144 1.37 -2.71 -7.62
N ALA A 145 0.69 -3.82 -7.40
CA ALA A 145 -0.17 -4.36 -8.46
C ALA A 145 -1.51 -3.62 -8.58
N ILE A 146 -1.84 -2.78 -7.58
CA ILE A 146 -2.98 -1.85 -7.56
C ILE A 146 -2.53 -0.50 -8.15
N GLU A 147 -1.37 -0.02 -7.71
CA GLU A 147 -0.66 1.12 -8.28
C GLU A 147 0.06 0.69 -9.55
N SER A 148 -0.63 0.71 -10.70
CA SER A 148 0.09 0.94 -11.94
C SER A 148 0.64 2.37 -11.88
N GLU A 149 1.63 2.62 -11.03
CA GLU A 149 2.44 3.82 -11.11
C GLU A 149 3.24 3.65 -12.40
N PRO A 150 2.93 4.38 -13.48
CA PRO A 150 3.82 4.38 -14.62
C PRO A 150 5.19 4.86 -14.11
N GLU A 151 6.22 4.03 -14.36
CA GLU A 151 7.60 4.41 -14.05
C GLU A 151 7.90 5.75 -14.75
N GLY A 152 8.25 6.80 -13.98
CA GLY A 152 8.66 8.09 -14.54
C GLY A 152 7.99 9.32 -13.92
N TYR A 153 7.77 10.34 -14.76
CA TYR A 153 7.41 11.73 -14.42
C TYR A 153 5.93 11.95 -14.00
N SER A 154 5.36 10.92 -13.39
CA SER A 154 4.08 10.96 -12.70
C SER A 154 4.29 11.83 -11.44
N ILE A 155 3.40 12.72 -11.02
CA ILE A 155 2.00 12.43 -10.72
C ILE A 155 1.21 13.74 -10.66
N VAL A 156 0.11 13.82 -11.39
CA VAL A 156 -0.96 14.75 -11.05
C VAL A 156 -1.93 13.99 -10.15
N GLU A 157 -1.98 14.34 -8.86
CA GLU A 157 -2.93 13.73 -7.92
C GLU A 157 -4.18 14.59 -7.82
N ASN A 158 -5.34 13.94 -7.73
CA ASN A 158 -6.54 14.63 -7.27
C ASN A 158 -6.56 14.73 -5.73
N SER A 159 -7.55 15.43 -5.19
CA SER A 159 -7.71 15.59 -3.74
C SER A 159 -7.92 14.28 -2.95
N HIS A 160 -8.15 13.16 -3.64
CA HIS A 160 -8.29 11.83 -3.07
C HIS A 160 -6.99 11.00 -3.12
N GLY A 161 -5.88 11.56 -3.62
CA GLY A 161 -4.60 10.87 -3.77
C GLY A 161 -4.61 9.85 -4.92
N VAL A 162 -5.47 10.04 -5.92
CA VAL A 162 -5.51 9.22 -7.14
C VAL A 162 -4.65 9.88 -8.21
N ILE A 163 -3.81 9.09 -8.86
CA ILE A 163 -3.02 9.50 -10.02
C ILE A 163 -3.98 9.69 -11.19
N VAL A 164 -4.25 10.94 -11.55
CA VAL A 164 -5.15 11.29 -12.66
C VAL A 164 -4.40 11.75 -13.91
N GLY A 165 -3.07 11.84 -13.84
CA GLY A 165 -2.25 12.19 -14.98
C GLY A 165 -0.75 12.18 -14.72
N GLN A 166 -0.02 12.49 -15.78
CA GLN A 166 1.43 12.48 -15.85
C GLN A 166 1.94 13.83 -16.35
N LEU A 167 3.04 14.34 -15.78
CA LEU A 167 3.74 15.50 -16.33
C LEU A 167 4.54 15.05 -17.55
N ILE A 168 4.41 15.76 -18.66
CA ILE A 168 4.98 15.33 -19.96
C ILE A 168 6.00 16.32 -20.53
N GLY A 169 6.41 17.31 -19.75
CA GLY A 169 7.37 18.32 -20.16
C GLY A 169 7.69 19.31 -19.04
N ASP A 170 8.67 20.17 -19.31
CA ASP A 170 9.09 21.19 -18.35
C ASP A 170 7.99 22.25 -18.16
N GLY A 171 7.92 22.80 -16.95
CA GLY A 171 6.94 23.82 -16.59
C GLY A 171 7.39 25.24 -16.89
N LEU A 172 6.44 26.15 -16.95
CA LEU A 172 6.63 27.58 -17.12
C LEU A 172 6.06 28.35 -15.92
N ARG A 173 6.92 29.07 -15.19
CA ARG A 173 6.52 30.04 -14.17
C ARG A 173 6.47 31.42 -14.79
N ILE A 174 5.33 32.11 -14.73
CA ILE A 174 5.13 33.41 -15.36
C ILE A 174 4.89 34.47 -14.28
N GLU A 175 5.88 35.34 -14.07
CA GLU A 175 5.77 36.44 -13.12
C GLU A 175 5.49 37.74 -13.86
N LEU A 176 4.38 38.39 -13.51
CA LEU A 176 4.02 39.72 -13.96
C LEU A 176 4.39 40.71 -12.87
N THR A 177 5.30 41.63 -13.16
CA THR A 177 5.78 42.61 -12.17
C THR A 177 5.80 44.02 -12.75
N ASN A 178 5.68 45.04 -11.92
CA ASN A 178 6.01 46.42 -12.31
C ASN A 178 6.75 47.10 -11.16
N GLY A 179 7.98 47.54 -11.41
CA GLY A 179 8.79 48.19 -10.37
C GLY A 179 9.08 47.29 -9.16
N GLY A 180 9.08 45.97 -9.36
CA GLY A 180 9.30 44.96 -8.31
C GLY A 180 8.03 44.54 -7.55
N GLN A 181 6.86 45.10 -7.85
CA GLN A 181 5.58 44.66 -7.27
C GLN A 181 4.87 43.68 -8.23
N LYS A 182 4.22 42.64 -7.68
CA LYS A 182 3.37 41.72 -8.47
C LYS A 182 2.21 42.51 -9.08
N ALA A 183 1.98 42.30 -10.37
CA ALA A 183 0.89 42.91 -11.11
C ALA A 183 -0.29 41.93 -11.24
N HIS A 184 -1.51 42.46 -11.26
CA HIS A 184 -2.73 41.66 -11.33
C HIS A 184 -3.40 41.77 -12.70
N ILE A 185 -4.04 40.69 -13.14
CA ILE A 185 -4.86 40.67 -14.35
C ILE A 185 -6.29 41.11 -13.95
N ILE A 186 -6.78 42.23 -14.52
CA ILE A 186 -8.08 42.84 -14.14
C ILE A 186 -9.21 42.50 -15.14
N THR A 187 -8.99 41.62 -16.11
CA THR A 187 -9.94 41.45 -17.20
C THR A 187 -11.32 41.00 -16.75
N SER A 188 -12.35 41.73 -17.18
CA SER A 188 -13.77 41.39 -17.00
C SER A 188 -14.42 40.78 -18.25
N ALA A 189 -13.65 40.45 -19.30
CA ALA A 189 -14.17 40.07 -20.60
C ALA A 189 -14.07 38.55 -20.82
N THR A 190 -15.13 37.97 -21.38
CA THR A 190 -15.23 36.54 -21.77
C THR A 190 -14.27 36.13 -22.89
N ASP A 191 -13.68 37.11 -23.58
CA ASP A 191 -12.99 36.93 -24.87
C ASP A 191 -11.48 37.22 -24.79
N ALA A 192 -10.92 37.47 -23.61
CA ALA A 192 -9.48 37.56 -23.46
C ALA A 192 -8.88 36.15 -23.49
N ASP A 193 -7.96 35.90 -24.41
CA ASP A 193 -7.25 34.63 -24.52
C ASP A 193 -5.81 34.79 -24.04
N PHE A 194 -5.46 34.08 -22.97
CA PHE A 194 -4.08 33.85 -22.53
C PHE A 194 -3.68 32.44 -22.93
N THR A 195 -2.80 32.30 -23.93
CA THR A 195 -2.33 31.01 -24.43
C THR A 195 -0.89 30.73 -24.00
N VAL A 196 -0.68 29.54 -23.42
CA VAL A 196 0.63 28.99 -23.07
C VAL A 196 0.89 27.79 -23.96
N CYS A 197 2.09 27.71 -24.54
CA CYS A 197 2.54 26.57 -25.32
C CYS A 197 3.86 26.04 -24.78
N MET A 198 3.98 24.73 -24.57
CA MET A 198 5.17 24.08 -24.01
C MET A 198 5.54 22.83 -24.79
N TYR A 199 6.83 22.48 -24.85
CA TYR A 199 7.29 21.26 -25.51
C TYR A 199 6.92 20.01 -24.71
N VAL A 200 6.51 18.97 -25.44
CA VAL A 200 6.47 17.61 -24.90
C VAL A 200 7.88 17.03 -24.95
N ARG A 201 8.36 16.54 -23.80
CA ARG A 201 9.66 15.90 -23.71
C ARG A 201 9.61 14.50 -24.31
N SER A 202 10.47 14.24 -25.30
CA SER A 202 10.50 12.96 -26.02
C SER A 202 11.05 11.80 -25.20
N ASP A 203 11.75 12.09 -24.10
CA ASP A 203 12.28 11.09 -23.18
C ASP A 203 11.24 10.58 -22.17
N ILE A 204 10.06 11.21 -22.11
CA ILE A 204 8.95 10.78 -21.26
C ILE A 204 8.05 9.83 -22.05
N ALA A 205 8.04 8.56 -21.65
CA ALA A 205 7.08 7.60 -22.20
C ALA A 205 5.68 7.97 -21.70
N LEU A 206 4.77 8.20 -22.64
CA LEU A 206 3.37 8.47 -22.33
C LEU A 206 2.68 7.18 -21.88
N ASP A 207 2.08 7.20 -20.69
CA ASP A 207 1.22 6.10 -20.29
C ASP A 207 -0.05 6.08 -21.16
N SER A 208 -0.34 4.89 -21.69
CA SER A 208 -1.56 4.61 -22.46
C SER A 208 -2.84 4.63 -21.64
N SER A 209 -2.74 4.67 -20.30
CA SER A 209 -3.88 4.80 -19.39
C SER A 209 -4.56 6.17 -19.49
N PHE A 210 -3.80 7.21 -19.81
CA PHE A 210 -4.30 8.58 -20.02
C PHE A 210 -4.52 8.86 -21.51
N ASP A 211 -5.44 9.78 -21.82
CA ASP A 211 -5.92 9.99 -23.20
C ASP A 211 -6.12 11.46 -23.59
N GLU A 212 -5.97 12.41 -22.66
CA GLU A 212 -6.21 13.83 -22.89
C GLU A 212 -4.98 14.72 -22.56
N TYR A 213 -4.61 15.61 -23.48
CA TYR A 213 -3.62 16.66 -23.21
C TYR A 213 -4.28 17.82 -22.47
N ASP A 214 -3.62 18.31 -21.42
CA ASP A 214 -4.05 19.50 -20.68
C ASP A 214 -2.84 20.28 -20.14
N LEU A 215 -3.11 21.37 -19.42
CA LEU A 215 -2.16 22.10 -18.60
C LEU A 215 -2.52 21.92 -17.14
N ALA A 216 -1.54 21.77 -16.26
CA ALA A 216 -1.74 21.74 -14.81
C ALA A 216 -1.04 22.90 -14.12
N PHE A 217 -1.65 23.41 -13.06
CA PHE A 217 -1.09 24.42 -12.19
C PHE A 217 -0.44 23.77 -10.98
N SER A 218 0.78 24.20 -10.64
CA SER A 218 1.47 23.81 -9.42
C SER A 218 1.20 24.80 -8.30
N ASN A 219 1.09 24.31 -7.06
CA ASN A 219 1.21 25.17 -5.89
C ASN A 219 2.65 25.73 -5.75
N GLU A 220 2.85 26.71 -4.86
CA GLU A 220 4.13 27.40 -4.69
C GLU A 220 5.28 26.46 -4.28
N ASP A 221 4.96 25.42 -3.52
CA ASP A 221 5.92 24.44 -2.99
C ASP A 221 6.15 23.24 -3.92
N TYR A 222 5.48 23.18 -5.08
CA TYR A 222 5.51 22.06 -6.02
C TYR A 222 5.12 20.69 -5.42
N SER A 223 4.23 20.69 -4.43
CA SER A 223 3.72 19.48 -3.79
C SER A 223 2.39 19.00 -4.36
N GLU A 224 1.68 19.85 -5.11
CA GLU A 224 0.38 19.52 -5.69
C GLU A 224 0.25 20.12 -7.10
N TRP A 225 -0.24 19.31 -8.04
CA TRP A 225 -0.56 19.74 -9.40
C TRP A 225 -2.05 19.54 -9.65
N THR A 226 -2.72 20.59 -10.13
CA THR A 226 -4.14 20.54 -10.44
C THR A 226 -4.36 20.83 -11.92
N PRO A 227 -4.98 19.93 -12.70
CA PRO A 227 -5.37 20.20 -14.07
C PRO A 227 -6.23 21.46 -14.18
N MET A 228 -5.93 22.30 -15.17
CA MET A 228 -6.58 23.59 -15.37
C MET A 228 -7.82 23.47 -16.25
N ASN A 229 -8.07 22.33 -16.91
CA ASN A 229 -9.09 22.19 -17.95
C ASN A 229 -8.94 23.32 -18.99
N ALA A 230 -7.73 23.46 -19.53
CA ALA A 230 -7.40 24.52 -20.47
C ALA A 230 -8.30 24.46 -21.71
N ARG A 231 -8.67 25.63 -22.25
CA ARG A 231 -9.50 25.72 -23.45
C ARG A 231 -8.64 25.56 -24.69
N ASN A 232 -9.20 24.97 -25.74
CA ASN A 232 -8.55 24.85 -27.06
C ASN A 232 -7.17 24.16 -27.02
N VAL A 233 -7.00 23.12 -26.19
CA VAL A 233 -5.75 22.38 -26.13
C VAL A 233 -5.49 21.71 -27.47
N ARG A 234 -4.32 21.99 -28.05
CA ARG A 234 -3.88 21.43 -29.33
C ARG A 234 -2.38 21.20 -29.34
N ILE A 235 -1.98 20.12 -30.00
CA ILE A 235 -0.58 19.90 -30.37
C ILE A 235 -0.31 20.60 -31.70
N THR A 236 0.74 21.41 -31.74
CA THR A 236 1.22 22.02 -32.98
C THR A 236 2.12 21.05 -33.76
N ASP A 237 2.33 21.33 -35.04
CA ASP A 237 3.26 20.56 -35.89
C ASP A 237 4.71 20.58 -35.37
N GLU A 238 5.04 21.53 -34.49
CA GLU A 238 6.34 21.68 -33.83
C GLU A 238 6.46 20.84 -32.54
N GLY A 239 5.42 20.08 -32.16
CA GLY A 239 5.39 19.28 -30.94
C GLY A 239 5.13 20.09 -29.66
N LEU A 240 4.56 21.29 -29.78
CA LEU A 240 4.15 22.11 -28.64
C LEU A 240 2.69 21.79 -28.27
N ILE A 241 2.42 21.55 -26.99
CA ILE A 241 1.05 21.58 -26.45
C ILE A 241 0.72 23.02 -26.14
N CYS A 242 -0.30 23.54 -26.81
CA CYS A 242 -0.83 24.89 -26.59
C CYS A 242 -2.21 24.80 -25.97
N GLY A 243 -2.44 25.53 -24.87
CA GLY A 243 -3.75 25.67 -24.24
C GLY A 243 -4.02 27.12 -23.83
N THR A 244 -5.28 27.54 -23.88
CA THR A 244 -5.74 28.83 -23.37
C THR A 244 -6.20 28.67 -21.92
N LEU A 245 -5.68 29.51 -21.02
CA LEU A 245 -5.98 29.42 -19.59
C LEU A 245 -7.49 29.66 -19.31
N PRO A 246 -8.08 28.96 -18.33
CA PRO A 246 -9.47 29.14 -17.94
C PRO A 246 -9.72 30.52 -17.32
N LEU A 247 -10.96 31.02 -17.45
CA LEU A 247 -11.43 32.24 -16.78
C LEU A 247 -12.22 31.86 -15.50
N PRO A 248 -12.07 32.60 -14.39
CA PRO A 248 -11.15 33.72 -14.18
C PRO A 248 -9.69 33.25 -14.09
N TYR A 249 -8.76 34.10 -14.53
CA TYR A 249 -7.33 33.80 -14.42
C TYR A 249 -6.94 33.69 -12.93
N PRO A 250 -6.08 32.71 -12.57
CA PRO A 250 -5.57 32.63 -11.21
C PRO A 250 -4.81 33.92 -10.85
N PRO A 251 -4.99 34.44 -9.62
CA PRO A 251 -4.41 35.72 -9.21
C PRO A 251 -2.88 35.71 -9.20
N ASP A 252 -2.30 34.53 -8.98
CA ASP A 252 -0.89 34.24 -9.15
C ASP A 252 -0.75 33.21 -10.28
N LEU A 253 -0.05 33.59 -11.36
CA LEU A 253 0.36 32.65 -12.40
C LEU A 253 1.58 31.86 -11.88
N ASN A 254 1.35 30.92 -10.98
CA ASN A 254 2.39 29.97 -10.56
C ASN A 254 2.86 29.13 -11.75
N THR A 255 3.66 28.11 -11.46
CA THR A 255 4.26 27.25 -12.48
C THR A 255 3.19 26.38 -13.14
N ILE A 256 3.12 26.46 -14.47
CA ILE A 256 2.19 25.70 -15.32
C ILE A 256 2.97 24.58 -16.00
N PHE A 257 2.49 23.34 -15.96
CA PHE A 257 3.11 22.18 -16.61
C PHE A 257 2.21 21.63 -17.72
N PRO A 258 2.78 21.09 -18.81
CA PRO A 258 2.01 20.28 -19.76
C PRO A 258 1.76 18.90 -19.15
N VAL A 259 0.51 18.44 -19.21
CA VAL A 259 0.09 17.17 -18.62
C VAL A 259 -0.68 16.29 -19.59
N TRP A 260 -0.56 14.98 -19.36
CA TRP A 260 -1.33 13.94 -20.03
C TRP A 260 -2.20 13.28 -18.97
N ARG A 261 -3.51 13.45 -19.05
CA ARG A 261 -4.45 13.08 -17.98
C ARG A 261 -5.61 12.22 -18.49
N GLU A 262 -6.32 11.61 -17.55
CA GLU A 262 -7.56 10.90 -17.83
C GLU A 262 -8.67 11.88 -18.26
N SER A 263 -9.46 11.47 -19.25
CA SER A 263 -10.63 12.20 -19.71
C SER A 263 -11.82 12.04 -18.76
N GLY A 264 -12.57 13.13 -18.53
CA GLY A 264 -13.80 13.11 -17.72
C GLY A 264 -13.65 13.75 -16.33
N ASP A 265 -14.38 13.20 -15.34
CA ASP A 265 -14.49 13.75 -13.98
C ASP A 265 -13.36 13.26 -13.06
N TRP A 266 -12.11 13.57 -13.44
CA TRP A 266 -10.90 13.22 -12.70
C TRP A 266 -10.89 13.79 -11.26
N ALA A 267 -11.62 14.89 -11.02
CA ALA A 267 -11.68 15.54 -9.72
C ALA A 267 -12.51 14.74 -8.70
N GLY A 268 -13.57 14.07 -9.18
CA GLY A 268 -14.47 13.27 -8.34
C GLY A 268 -14.00 11.84 -8.09
N GLU A 269 -13.04 11.36 -8.86
CA GLU A 269 -12.62 9.96 -8.85
C GLU A 269 -11.97 9.55 -7.53
N THR A 270 -12.45 8.44 -6.97
CA THR A 270 -11.90 7.85 -5.74
C THR A 270 -10.95 6.70 -6.05
N PHE A 271 -10.05 6.37 -5.12
CA PHE A 271 -9.09 5.27 -5.28
C PHE A 271 -9.74 3.90 -5.56
N ILE A 272 -10.99 3.69 -5.12
CA ILE A 272 -11.73 2.45 -5.43
C ILE A 272 -12.16 2.43 -6.90
N GLU A 273 -12.52 3.60 -7.45
CA GLU A 273 -13.05 3.75 -8.80
C GLU A 273 -11.96 3.68 -9.86
N SER A 274 -10.74 4.14 -9.54
CA SER A 274 -9.58 3.99 -10.42
C SER A 274 -9.13 2.54 -10.61
N LEU A 275 -9.61 1.63 -9.74
CA LEU A 275 -9.29 0.22 -9.84
C LEU A 275 -10.28 -0.53 -10.72
N SER A 276 -9.74 -1.41 -11.56
CA SER A 276 -10.57 -2.32 -12.36
C SER A 276 -11.57 -3.09 -11.47
N THR A 277 -12.84 -3.12 -11.88
CA THR A 277 -13.93 -3.77 -11.14
C THR A 277 -13.61 -5.23 -10.78
N SER A 278 -12.85 -5.92 -11.64
CA SER A 278 -12.40 -7.29 -11.41
C SER A 278 -11.46 -7.40 -10.22
N THR A 279 -10.55 -6.45 -10.06
CA THR A 279 -9.56 -6.43 -8.95
C THR A 279 -10.26 -6.11 -7.63
N VAL A 280 -11.14 -5.11 -7.60
CA VAL A 280 -11.95 -4.76 -6.42
C VAL A 280 -12.82 -5.95 -6.01
N ALA A 281 -13.50 -6.60 -6.95
CA ALA A 281 -14.32 -7.78 -6.68
C ALA A 281 -13.50 -8.94 -6.09
N LEU A 282 -12.26 -9.15 -6.55
CA LEU A 282 -11.36 -10.18 -6.03
C LEU A 282 -10.88 -9.87 -4.61
N PHE A 283 -10.61 -8.61 -4.26
CA PHE A 283 -10.28 -8.23 -2.88
C PHE A 283 -11.43 -8.54 -1.92
N TYR A 284 -12.65 -8.12 -2.26
CA TYR A 284 -13.82 -8.42 -1.43
C TYR A 284 -14.15 -9.92 -1.39
N LEU A 285 -13.92 -10.66 -2.49
CA LEU A 285 -14.03 -12.11 -2.49
C LEU A 285 -13.01 -12.75 -1.54
N ALA A 286 -11.76 -12.29 -1.55
CA ALA A 286 -10.74 -12.76 -0.62
C ALA A 286 -11.16 -12.49 0.82
N VAL A 287 -11.59 -11.27 1.14
CA VAL A 287 -12.12 -10.89 2.46
C VAL A 287 -13.25 -11.84 2.88
N ALA A 288 -14.22 -12.09 2.02
CA ALA A 288 -15.34 -12.99 2.30
C ALA A 288 -14.87 -14.43 2.58
N LEU A 289 -13.91 -14.95 1.82
CA LEU A 289 -13.36 -16.29 2.01
C LEU A 289 -12.60 -16.41 3.34
N TYR A 290 -11.74 -15.43 3.67
CA TYR A 290 -11.01 -15.41 4.95
C TYR A 290 -11.98 -15.26 6.13
N ALA A 291 -12.98 -14.38 6.04
CA ALA A 291 -14.00 -14.20 7.07
C ALA A 291 -14.87 -15.45 7.28
N LEU A 292 -15.22 -16.16 6.20
CA LEU A 292 -15.96 -17.41 6.28
C LEU A 292 -15.20 -18.48 7.07
N LEU A 293 -13.86 -18.52 6.96
CA LEU A 293 -13.01 -19.45 7.70
C LEU A 293 -12.75 -19.06 9.14
N LEU A 294 -12.94 -17.78 9.47
CA LEU A 294 -12.80 -17.28 10.83
C LEU A 294 -13.83 -17.96 11.73
N ILE A 295 -15.10 -18.05 11.30
CA ILE A 295 -16.19 -18.67 12.07
C ILE A 295 -15.85 -20.09 12.57
N PRO A 296 -15.54 -21.09 11.72
CA PRO A 296 -15.23 -22.44 12.19
C PRO A 296 -13.94 -22.48 13.03
N ASN A 297 -12.97 -21.60 12.78
CA ASN A 297 -11.73 -21.56 13.57
C ASN A 297 -11.97 -20.97 14.97
N THR A 298 -12.72 -19.86 15.09
CA THR A 298 -13.13 -19.31 16.38
C THR A 298 -13.93 -20.34 17.20
N LEU A 299 -14.84 -21.08 16.56
CA LEU A 299 -15.56 -22.18 17.22
C LEU A 299 -14.61 -23.30 17.69
N ALA A 300 -13.56 -23.61 16.92
CA ALA A 300 -12.53 -24.55 17.32
C ALA A 300 -11.76 -24.06 18.56
N ILE A 301 -11.39 -22.78 18.60
CA ILE A 301 -10.71 -22.13 19.72
C ILE A 301 -11.58 -22.15 20.98
N ILE A 302 -12.82 -21.68 20.88
CA ILE A 302 -13.77 -21.68 22.00
C ILE A 302 -13.93 -23.09 22.58
N ASN A 303 -14.11 -24.09 21.72
CA ASN A 303 -14.21 -25.49 22.14
C ASN A 303 -12.95 -25.96 22.87
N GLN A 304 -11.77 -25.59 22.39
CA GLN A 304 -10.49 -25.96 23.03
C GLN A 304 -10.28 -25.26 24.38
N PHE A 305 -10.66 -23.99 24.51
CA PHE A 305 -10.65 -23.28 25.80
C PHE A 305 -11.65 -23.87 26.79
N TRP A 306 -12.83 -24.26 26.33
CA TRP A 306 -13.83 -24.91 27.19
C TRP A 306 -13.30 -26.24 27.72
N LEU A 307 -12.71 -27.07 26.85
CA LEU A 307 -12.06 -28.31 27.25
C LEU A 307 -10.89 -28.09 28.22
N PHE A 308 -10.12 -27.02 28.03
CA PHE A 308 -9.06 -26.65 28.97
C PHE A 308 -9.61 -26.35 30.36
N ARG A 309 -10.73 -25.63 30.45
CA ARG A 309 -11.36 -25.31 31.74
C ARG A 309 -11.78 -26.57 32.49
N TYR A 310 -12.30 -27.58 31.79
CA TYR A 310 -12.59 -28.88 32.39
C TYR A 310 -11.33 -29.61 32.85
N GLU A 311 -10.28 -29.65 32.03
CA GLU A 311 -8.99 -30.25 32.41
C GLU A 311 -8.34 -29.56 33.61
N LEU A 312 -8.54 -28.25 33.74
CA LEU A 312 -8.05 -27.44 34.86
C LEU A 312 -8.83 -27.78 36.14
N SER A 313 -10.16 -27.89 36.04
CA SER A 313 -11.04 -28.21 37.17
C SER A 313 -10.82 -29.62 37.73
N ASP A 314 -10.39 -30.57 36.89
CA ASP A 314 -10.14 -31.97 37.28
C ASP A 314 -8.70 -32.19 37.79
N SER A 315 -7.79 -31.23 37.56
CA SER A 315 -6.37 -31.33 37.94
C SER A 315 -6.12 -30.66 39.30
N GLY A 316 -6.68 -31.21 40.37
CA GLY A 316 -6.72 -30.63 41.72
C GLY A 316 -5.41 -30.34 42.46
N ASP A 317 -4.22 -30.41 41.85
CA ASP A 317 -2.97 -29.93 42.47
C ASP A 317 -1.78 -29.93 41.48
N LYS A 318 -1.67 -28.93 40.60
CA LYS A 318 -0.56 -28.85 39.63
C LYS A 318 0.14 -27.50 39.66
N SER A 319 1.48 -27.57 39.63
CA SER A 319 2.34 -26.38 39.54
C SER A 319 1.98 -25.52 38.33
N PHE A 320 2.13 -24.20 38.46
CA PHE A 320 1.89 -23.22 37.41
C PHE A 320 2.53 -23.61 36.07
N GLY A 321 3.72 -24.21 36.10
CA GLY A 321 4.40 -24.72 34.91
C GLY A 321 3.61 -25.81 34.17
N SER A 322 2.97 -26.75 34.88
CA SER A 322 2.15 -27.78 34.23
C SER A 322 0.87 -27.21 33.62
N VAL A 323 0.31 -26.15 34.19
CA VAL A 323 -0.88 -25.45 33.68
C VAL A 323 -0.54 -24.64 32.42
N ALA A 324 0.59 -23.92 32.44
CA ALA A 324 1.09 -23.23 31.27
C ALA A 324 1.40 -24.21 30.12
N TRP A 325 1.95 -25.38 30.44
CA TRP A 325 2.25 -26.43 29.45
C TRP A 325 1.01 -27.05 28.81
N THR A 326 -0.10 -27.19 29.52
CA THR A 326 -1.37 -27.63 28.93
C THR A 326 -2.04 -26.52 28.13
N LEU A 327 -1.84 -25.26 28.49
CA LEU A 327 -2.29 -24.09 27.73
C LEU A 327 -1.59 -24.03 26.36
N LEU A 328 -0.29 -24.34 26.31
CA LEU A 328 0.54 -24.42 25.10
C LEU A 328 0.40 -25.73 24.31
N SER A 329 -0.77 -26.39 24.36
CA SER A 329 -0.99 -27.57 23.51
C SER A 329 -0.88 -27.20 22.03
N MET A 330 -0.16 -28.00 21.24
CA MET A 330 0.10 -27.73 19.81
C MET A 330 -1.16 -27.35 19.02
N GLY A 331 -2.28 -28.06 19.24
CA GLY A 331 -3.53 -27.76 18.54
C GLY A 331 -4.06 -26.35 18.82
N ARG A 332 -3.93 -25.86 20.06
CA ARG A 332 -4.34 -24.49 20.44
C ARG A 332 -3.46 -23.46 19.77
N ILE A 333 -2.14 -23.67 19.81
CA ILE A 333 -1.19 -22.75 19.17
C ILE A 333 -1.49 -22.67 17.66
N ILE A 334 -1.71 -23.81 17.00
CA ILE A 334 -2.07 -23.85 15.57
C ILE A 334 -3.35 -23.03 15.32
N HIS A 335 -4.45 -23.28 16.04
CA HIS A 335 -5.68 -22.55 15.80
C HIS A 335 -5.56 -21.05 16.13
N CYS A 336 -4.81 -20.67 17.17
CA CYS A 336 -4.54 -19.26 17.47
C CYS A 336 -3.71 -18.58 16.37
N CYS A 337 -2.70 -19.25 15.83
CA CYS A 337 -1.93 -18.73 14.68
C CYS A 337 -2.81 -18.61 13.43
N ILE A 338 -3.66 -19.60 13.16
CA ILE A 338 -4.64 -19.53 12.06
C ILE A 338 -5.58 -18.34 12.27
N GLU A 339 -6.11 -18.14 13.47
CA GLU A 339 -7.01 -17.01 13.76
C GLU A 339 -6.33 -15.66 13.50
N ALA A 340 -5.08 -15.51 13.96
CA ALA A 340 -4.30 -14.30 13.74
C ALA A 340 -4.05 -14.06 12.24
N ILE A 341 -3.71 -15.11 11.46
CA ILE A 341 -3.57 -15.01 10.00
C ILE A 341 -4.89 -14.55 9.36
N LEU A 342 -6.02 -15.19 9.71
CA LEU A 342 -7.32 -14.86 9.13
C LEU A 342 -7.72 -13.41 9.43
N ILE A 343 -7.52 -12.94 10.67
CA ILE A 343 -7.83 -11.56 11.08
C ILE A 343 -6.93 -10.58 10.31
N LEU A 344 -5.61 -10.79 10.30
CA LEU A 344 -4.67 -9.91 9.61
C LEU A 344 -4.98 -9.82 8.11
N ARG A 345 -5.31 -10.95 7.46
CA ARG A 345 -5.69 -10.97 6.04
C ARG A 345 -7.02 -10.29 5.76
N VAL A 346 -8.02 -10.44 6.63
CA VAL A 346 -9.29 -9.71 6.49
C VAL A 346 -9.06 -8.20 6.57
N ILE A 347 -8.26 -7.74 7.54
CA ILE A 347 -7.93 -6.32 7.70
C ILE A 347 -7.16 -5.83 6.47
N TYR A 348 -6.11 -6.55 6.07
CA TYR A 348 -5.26 -6.18 4.96
C TYR A 348 -6.02 -6.07 3.63
N PHE A 349 -6.76 -7.12 3.23
CA PHE A 349 -7.52 -7.12 1.98
C PHE A 349 -8.73 -6.18 1.99
N ALA A 350 -9.25 -5.80 3.18
CA ALA A 350 -10.28 -4.77 3.28
C ALA A 350 -9.72 -3.34 3.14
N MET A 351 -8.47 -3.12 3.55
CA MET A 351 -7.80 -1.81 3.45
C MET A 351 -7.15 -1.56 2.08
N LEU A 352 -6.76 -2.60 1.35
CA LEU A 352 -6.13 -2.45 0.02
C LEU A 352 -6.96 -1.62 -0.96
N PRO A 353 -8.26 -1.90 -1.22
CA PRO A 353 -9.02 -1.12 -2.19
C PRO A 353 -9.30 0.31 -1.72
N THR A 354 -9.09 0.67 -0.45
CA THR A 354 -9.41 2.02 0.03
C THR A 354 -8.26 3.01 -0.10
N GLY A 355 -7.08 2.60 -0.56
CA GLY A 355 -5.90 3.48 -0.69
C GLY A 355 -5.29 3.95 0.63
N VAL A 356 -5.88 3.56 1.77
CA VAL A 356 -5.42 3.95 3.12
C VAL A 356 -4.00 3.47 3.39
N LEU A 357 -3.58 2.38 2.73
CA LEU A 357 -2.23 1.83 2.89
C LEU A 357 -1.13 2.68 2.21
N ASN A 358 -1.49 3.65 1.37
CA ASN A 358 -0.52 4.49 0.66
C ASN A 358 0.06 5.59 1.56
N ASN A 359 -0.75 6.07 2.50
CA ASN A 359 -0.41 7.18 3.41
C ASN A 359 0.03 6.73 4.81
N VAL A 360 0.14 5.42 5.05
CA VAL A 360 0.57 4.88 6.36
C VAL A 360 2.04 4.51 6.34
N ASN A 361 2.66 4.61 7.52
CA ASN A 361 4.04 4.19 7.69
C ASN A 361 4.24 2.73 7.23
N VAL A 362 5.34 2.48 6.53
CA VAL A 362 5.68 1.18 5.93
C VAL A 362 5.67 0.02 6.94
N VAL A 363 5.86 0.30 8.23
CA VAL A 363 5.75 -0.70 9.30
C VAL A 363 4.37 -1.35 9.35
N VAL A 364 3.29 -0.57 9.21
CA VAL A 364 1.90 -1.09 9.21
C VAL A 364 1.76 -2.13 8.12
N TYR A 365 2.32 -1.81 6.97
CA TYR A 365 2.28 -2.65 5.82
C TYR A 365 3.10 -3.95 5.96
N VAL A 366 4.33 -3.86 6.45
CA VAL A 366 5.17 -5.02 6.74
C VAL A 366 4.46 -5.93 7.76
N ILE A 367 3.83 -5.35 8.78
CA ILE A 367 3.09 -6.12 9.78
C ILE A 367 1.89 -6.84 9.14
N LEU A 368 1.05 -6.15 8.39
CA LEU A 368 -0.16 -6.75 7.80
C LEU A 368 0.15 -7.76 6.69
N GLY A 369 1.22 -7.56 5.93
CA GLY A 369 1.60 -8.42 4.82
C GLY A 369 2.50 -9.60 5.21
N GLU A 370 3.54 -9.37 6.01
CA GLU A 370 4.59 -10.36 6.30
C GLU A 370 4.29 -11.19 7.55
N VAL A 371 3.68 -10.64 8.62
CA VAL A 371 3.37 -11.41 9.84
C VAL A 371 2.53 -12.66 9.54
N PRO A 372 1.51 -12.63 8.66
CA PRO A 372 0.80 -13.84 8.25
C PRO A 372 1.71 -14.92 7.68
N VAL A 373 2.74 -14.55 6.90
CA VAL A 373 3.73 -15.49 6.33
C VAL A 373 4.55 -16.15 7.44
N TYR A 374 5.02 -15.37 8.41
CA TYR A 374 5.77 -15.91 9.55
C TYR A 374 4.91 -16.83 10.43
N LEU A 375 3.67 -16.43 10.72
CA LEU A 375 2.71 -17.27 11.45
C LEU A 375 2.43 -18.57 10.69
N PHE A 376 2.32 -18.49 9.36
CA PHE A 376 2.14 -19.65 8.50
C PHE A 376 3.35 -20.59 8.61
N LEU A 377 4.58 -20.09 8.45
CA LEU A 377 5.82 -20.86 8.66
C LEU A 377 5.92 -21.44 10.07
N SER A 378 5.47 -20.72 11.11
CA SER A 378 5.37 -21.23 12.49
C SER A 378 4.43 -22.43 12.60
N ILE A 379 3.29 -22.42 11.91
CA ILE A 379 2.39 -23.59 11.86
C ILE A 379 3.08 -24.77 11.20
N TYR A 380 3.82 -24.58 10.10
CA TYR A 380 4.56 -25.67 9.47
C TYR A 380 5.68 -26.23 10.33
N THR A 381 6.43 -25.36 11.02
CA THR A 381 7.44 -25.83 11.97
C THR A 381 6.80 -26.65 13.09
N LEU A 382 5.68 -26.19 13.68
CA LEU A 382 4.91 -26.98 14.66
C LEU A 382 4.53 -28.35 14.13
N LEU A 383 3.96 -28.42 12.93
CA LEU A 383 3.56 -29.67 12.30
C LEU A 383 4.77 -30.57 12.02
N LEU A 384 5.88 -30.02 11.52
CA LEU A 384 7.14 -30.74 11.32
C LEU A 384 7.61 -31.40 12.61
N PHE A 385 7.71 -30.64 13.71
CA PHE A 385 8.14 -31.19 14.99
C PHE A 385 7.16 -32.26 15.51
N PHE A 386 5.86 -32.09 15.28
CA PHE A 386 4.87 -33.11 15.58
C PHE A 386 5.09 -34.40 14.77
N TRP A 387 5.43 -34.29 13.48
CA TRP A 387 5.77 -35.46 12.64
C TRP A 387 7.02 -36.17 13.15
N VAL A 388 8.08 -35.40 13.46
CA VAL A 388 9.34 -35.93 13.97
C VAL A 388 9.13 -36.61 15.33
N GLU A 389 8.27 -36.06 16.19
CA GLU A 389 7.89 -36.65 17.49
C GLU A 389 7.19 -38.00 17.28
N LEU A 390 6.22 -38.07 16.37
CA LEU A 390 5.52 -39.32 16.02
C LEU A 390 6.47 -40.40 15.51
N VAL A 391 7.43 -40.04 14.66
CA VAL A 391 8.46 -40.94 14.14
C VAL A 391 9.29 -41.52 15.28
N HIS A 392 9.88 -40.66 16.10
CA HIS A 392 10.79 -41.12 17.15
C HIS A 392 10.08 -41.89 18.25
N TRP A 393 8.83 -41.54 18.55
CA TRP A 393 7.99 -42.31 19.45
C TRP A 393 7.71 -43.71 18.91
N ALA A 394 7.36 -43.83 17.62
CA ALA A 394 7.10 -45.11 16.98
C ALA A 394 8.34 -46.03 16.95
N LEU A 395 9.55 -45.47 16.89
CA LEU A 395 10.82 -46.21 16.85
C LEU A 395 11.31 -46.72 18.21
N LYS A 396 10.56 -46.53 19.32
CA LYS A 396 10.80 -47.17 20.64
C LYS A 396 12.26 -47.16 21.14
N LYS A 397 13.07 -46.14 20.86
CA LYS A 397 14.37 -46.02 21.53
C LYS A 397 14.13 -45.60 22.99
N LYS A 398 14.69 -46.38 23.94
CA LYS A 398 14.62 -46.19 25.42
C LYS A 398 15.05 -44.80 25.96
N GLY A 399 15.36 -43.82 25.11
CA GLY A 399 15.69 -42.43 25.46
C GLY A 399 14.68 -41.37 24.98
N GLY A 400 13.46 -41.76 24.58
CA GLY A 400 12.49 -40.88 23.90
C GLY A 400 12.12 -39.58 24.64
N GLN A 401 12.07 -39.55 25.97
CA GLN A 401 11.74 -38.32 26.72
C GLN A 401 12.82 -37.23 26.61
N SER A 402 14.10 -37.61 26.53
CA SER A 402 15.21 -36.67 26.36
C SER A 402 15.16 -35.99 24.99
N VAL A 403 14.86 -36.76 23.94
CA VAL A 403 14.76 -36.27 22.55
C VAL A 403 13.58 -35.30 22.41
N LEU A 404 12.44 -35.61 23.03
CA LEU A 404 11.22 -34.80 22.98
C LEU A 404 11.43 -33.42 23.64
N LYS A 405 12.15 -33.37 24.77
CA LYS A 405 12.52 -32.10 25.43
C LYS A 405 13.46 -31.28 24.54
N ARG A 406 14.45 -31.91 23.90
CA ARG A 406 15.39 -31.24 22.97
C ARG A 406 14.69 -30.68 21.73
N MET A 407 13.73 -31.41 21.17
CA MET A 407 12.97 -30.97 20.00
C MET A 407 12.10 -29.74 20.26
N LYS A 408 11.47 -29.65 21.43
CA LYS A 408 10.68 -28.45 21.81
C LYS A 408 11.56 -27.21 21.97
N VAL A 409 12.78 -27.39 22.51
CA VAL A 409 13.77 -26.30 22.58
C VAL A 409 14.20 -25.88 21.17
N MET A 410 14.39 -26.83 20.25
CA MET A 410 14.71 -26.54 18.85
C MET A 410 13.58 -25.80 18.14
N PHE A 411 12.32 -26.19 18.39
CA PHE A 411 11.14 -25.47 17.87
C PHE A 411 11.11 -24.01 18.34
N LEU A 412 11.31 -23.79 19.64
CA LEU A 412 11.36 -22.45 20.22
C LEU A 412 12.54 -21.66 19.65
N GLY A 413 13.68 -22.30 19.43
CA GLY A 413 14.86 -21.69 18.81
C GLY A 413 14.63 -21.26 17.36
N VAL A 414 14.05 -22.13 16.52
CA VAL A 414 13.77 -21.82 15.10
C VAL A 414 12.75 -20.68 15.00
N ASN A 415 11.67 -20.73 15.77
CA ASN A 415 10.67 -19.65 15.75
C ASN A 415 11.23 -18.37 16.37
N GLY A 416 11.97 -18.46 17.48
CA GLY A 416 12.65 -17.32 18.08
C GLY A 416 13.59 -16.63 17.10
N PHE A 417 14.36 -17.41 16.32
CA PHE A 417 15.20 -16.88 15.25
C PHE A 417 14.37 -16.19 14.15
N LEU A 418 13.30 -16.81 13.68
CA LEU A 418 12.41 -16.22 12.67
C LEU A 418 11.82 -14.88 13.12
N TYR A 419 11.28 -14.79 14.33
CA TYR A 419 10.70 -13.55 14.84
C TYR A 419 11.75 -12.49 15.19
N ALA A 420 12.93 -12.91 15.68
CA ALA A 420 14.05 -11.98 15.89
C ALA A 420 14.54 -11.40 14.55
N PHE A 421 14.61 -12.22 13.50
CA PHE A 421 14.94 -11.78 12.15
C PHE A 421 13.93 -10.76 11.61
N LEU A 422 12.61 -11.03 11.75
CA LEU A 422 11.57 -10.07 11.40
C LEU A 422 11.72 -8.74 12.16
N LEU A 423 11.97 -8.81 13.47
CA LEU A 423 12.14 -7.63 14.31
C LEU A 423 13.37 -6.80 13.90
N VAL A 424 14.49 -7.45 13.61
CA VAL A 424 15.71 -6.78 13.11
C VAL A 424 15.43 -6.09 11.77
N LEU A 425 14.69 -6.73 10.86
CA LEU A 425 14.32 -6.13 9.59
C LEU A 425 13.43 -4.90 9.75
N VAL A 426 12.41 -4.98 10.61
CA VAL A 426 11.55 -3.83 10.92
C VAL A 426 12.37 -2.68 11.51
N ILE A 427 13.32 -2.96 12.41
CA ILE A 427 14.21 -1.92 12.97
C ILE A 427 15.10 -1.30 11.90
N ILE A 428 15.73 -2.11 11.04
CA ILE A 428 16.57 -1.60 9.94
C ILE A 428 15.72 -0.72 9.02
N PHE A 429 14.49 -1.11 8.74
CA PHE A 429 13.61 -0.33 7.87
C PHE A 429 13.21 0.99 8.50
N ILE A 430 12.78 0.98 9.77
CA ILE A 430 12.48 2.21 10.51
C ILE A 430 13.71 3.13 10.57
N ALA A 431 14.90 2.56 10.75
CA ALA A 431 16.14 3.32 10.77
C ALA A 431 16.46 3.94 9.39
N LEU A 432 16.22 3.20 8.30
CA LEU A 432 16.38 3.69 6.93
C LEU A 432 15.34 4.79 6.60
N GLU A 433 14.10 4.62 7.01
CA GLU A 433 13.04 5.62 6.83
C GLU A 433 13.33 6.89 7.65
N ALA A 434 13.73 6.73 8.91
CA ALA A 434 14.14 7.84 9.76
C ALA A 434 15.35 8.59 9.16
N SER A 435 16.32 7.87 8.58
CA SER A 435 17.49 8.50 7.95
C SER A 435 17.12 9.40 6.77
N ILE A 436 16.05 9.09 6.04
CA ILE A 436 15.57 9.89 4.91
C ILE A 436 14.85 11.14 5.39
N SER A 437 14.04 11.02 6.46
CA SER A 437 13.39 12.18 7.09
C SER A 437 14.39 13.14 7.76
N SER A 438 15.59 12.66 8.10
CA SER A 438 16.64 13.44 8.77
C SER A 438 17.78 13.87 7.86
N THR A 439 17.83 13.39 6.61
CA THR A 439 18.62 14.06 5.57
C THR A 439 17.89 15.34 5.20
N ASP A 440 18.03 16.33 6.09
CA ASP A 440 18.23 17.70 5.65
C ASP A 440 19.17 17.61 4.45
N THR A 441 18.66 18.05 3.30
CA THR A 441 19.33 18.26 2.02
C THR A 441 20.58 19.13 2.22
N SER A 442 21.61 18.53 2.83
CA SER A 442 22.93 19.10 3.02
C SER A 442 23.63 18.96 1.69
N CYS A 443 23.44 20.02 0.91
CA CYS A 443 23.93 20.23 -0.44
C CYS A 443 25.47 20.13 -0.49
N SER A 444 25.99 19.00 -0.96
CA SER A 444 27.32 18.96 -1.56
C SER A 444 27.46 17.72 -2.45
N SER A 445 27.03 17.81 -3.70
CA SER A 445 27.55 16.88 -4.70
C SER A 445 27.23 17.32 -6.15
N PRO A 446 28.06 16.98 -7.15
CA PRO A 446 28.02 17.54 -8.50
C PRO A 446 26.94 16.89 -9.40
N TYR A 447 25.81 16.50 -8.83
CA TYR A 447 24.79 15.66 -9.48
C TYR A 447 23.93 16.38 -10.53
N PHE A 448 23.91 17.71 -10.54
CA PHE A 448 23.26 18.50 -11.59
C PHE A 448 23.94 18.32 -12.97
N LEU A 449 25.18 17.80 -13.00
CA LEU A 449 25.95 17.59 -14.23
C LEU A 449 25.99 16.12 -14.69
N ASP A 450 25.70 15.14 -13.82
CA ASP A 450 25.90 13.72 -14.14
C ASP A 450 24.60 12.91 -14.29
N GLN A 451 23.41 13.52 -14.18
CA GLN A 451 22.12 12.82 -14.29
C GLN A 451 21.94 11.63 -13.31
N SER A 452 22.87 11.39 -12.39
CA SER A 452 22.85 10.27 -11.46
C SER A 452 22.09 10.66 -10.18
N ASP A 453 21.00 9.95 -9.91
CA ASP A 453 20.07 10.18 -8.81
C ASP A 453 20.78 10.09 -7.43
N PRO A 454 20.70 11.11 -6.56
CA PRO A 454 21.27 11.08 -5.21
C PRO A 454 20.69 9.98 -4.30
N ASN A 455 19.51 9.44 -4.63
CA ASN A 455 18.88 8.34 -3.90
C ASN A 455 19.29 6.96 -4.42
N SER A 456 20.06 6.89 -5.51
CA SER A 456 20.46 5.61 -6.12
C SER A 456 21.20 4.68 -5.15
N GLU A 457 22.12 5.18 -4.32
CA GLU A 457 22.83 4.36 -3.33
C GLU A 457 21.90 3.83 -2.22
N MET A 458 20.96 4.66 -1.74
CA MET A 458 19.97 4.23 -0.75
C MET A 458 18.94 3.26 -1.35
N LYS A 459 18.60 3.43 -2.62
CA LYS A 459 17.74 2.53 -3.40
C LYS A 459 18.40 1.18 -3.61
N ASP A 460 19.68 1.16 -3.97
CA ASP A 460 20.46 -0.06 -4.10
C ASP A 460 20.56 -0.79 -2.75
N ALA A 461 20.68 -0.04 -1.64
CA ALA A 461 20.66 -0.60 -0.30
C ALA A 461 19.28 -1.20 0.07
N ARG A 462 18.17 -0.51 -0.24
CA ARG A 462 16.80 -1.01 -0.01
C ARG A 462 16.49 -2.23 -0.88
N THR A 463 16.86 -2.18 -2.15
CA THR A 463 16.71 -3.28 -3.12
C THR A 463 17.54 -4.48 -2.68
N GLY A 464 18.80 -4.26 -2.33
CA GLY A 464 19.69 -5.29 -1.79
C GLY A 464 19.14 -5.92 -0.51
N LEU A 465 18.58 -5.11 0.41
CA LEU A 465 17.95 -5.60 1.64
C LEU A 465 16.69 -6.42 1.36
N ALA A 466 15.82 -5.97 0.44
CA ALA A 466 14.61 -6.69 0.05
C ALA A 466 14.94 -8.04 -0.61
N ILE A 467 15.91 -8.07 -1.53
CA ILE A 467 16.40 -9.29 -2.18
C ILE A 467 17.02 -10.24 -1.15
N PHE A 468 17.87 -9.72 -0.25
CA PHE A 468 18.49 -10.51 0.81
C PHE A 468 17.43 -11.13 1.72
N TYR A 469 16.44 -10.33 2.15
CA TYR A 469 15.32 -10.78 2.94
C TYR A 469 14.56 -11.92 2.27
N GLN A 470 14.11 -11.71 1.03
CA GLN A 470 13.37 -12.71 0.26
C GLN A 470 14.18 -13.99 0.09
N SER A 471 15.48 -13.88 -0.18
CA SER A 471 16.39 -15.01 -0.31
C SER A 471 16.46 -15.85 0.98
N VAL A 472 16.55 -15.20 2.14
CA VAL A 472 16.55 -15.88 3.44
C VAL A 472 15.23 -16.60 3.70
N ILE A 473 14.10 -15.96 3.43
CA ILE A 473 12.77 -16.58 3.63
C ILE A 473 12.56 -17.75 2.68
N ILE A 474 12.93 -17.62 1.40
CA ILE A 474 12.88 -18.71 0.42
C ILE A 474 13.73 -19.88 0.89
N ALA A 475 14.96 -19.63 1.36
CA ALA A 475 15.84 -20.68 1.86
C ALA A 475 15.22 -21.41 3.08
N VAL A 476 14.66 -20.67 4.04
CA VAL A 476 14.00 -21.28 5.21
C VAL A 476 12.76 -22.06 4.79
N ALA A 477 11.91 -21.51 3.94
CA ALA A 477 10.70 -22.16 3.45
C ALA A 477 11.03 -23.44 2.66
N LEU A 478 12.08 -23.43 1.83
CA LEU A 478 12.55 -24.59 1.07
C LEU A 478 13.07 -25.69 2.00
N VAL A 479 13.91 -25.35 2.99
CA VAL A 479 14.40 -26.30 3.99
C VAL A 479 13.25 -26.92 4.76
N LEU A 480 12.25 -26.12 5.14
CA LEU A 480 11.04 -26.62 5.81
C LEU A 480 10.22 -27.52 4.90
N ALA A 481 10.03 -27.16 3.62
CA ALA A 481 9.30 -27.98 2.65
C ALA A 481 9.96 -29.35 2.45
N ILE A 482 11.28 -29.39 2.27
CA ILE A 482 12.06 -30.63 2.13
C ILE A 482 11.95 -31.47 3.40
N ALA A 483 12.15 -30.86 4.57
CA ALA A 483 12.05 -31.57 5.84
C ALA A 483 10.64 -32.13 6.05
N PHE A 484 9.61 -31.35 5.74
CA PHE A 484 8.20 -31.73 5.87
C PHE A 484 7.87 -32.91 4.97
N ALA A 485 8.33 -32.88 3.70
CA ALA A 485 8.18 -33.99 2.76
C ALA A 485 8.88 -35.26 3.27
N VAL A 486 10.14 -35.17 3.67
CA VAL A 486 10.94 -36.32 4.11
C VAL A 486 10.34 -36.96 5.36
N TYR A 487 10.09 -36.18 6.41
CA TYR A 487 9.52 -36.71 7.66
C TYR A 487 8.08 -37.18 7.46
N GLY A 488 7.28 -36.48 6.67
CA GLY A 488 5.91 -36.90 6.35
C GLY A 488 5.86 -38.24 5.64
N VAL A 489 6.70 -38.45 4.62
CA VAL A 489 6.84 -39.74 3.93
C VAL A 489 7.28 -40.82 4.90
N TRP A 490 8.23 -40.52 5.79
CA TRP A 490 8.70 -41.48 6.79
C TRP A 490 7.62 -41.86 7.80
N VAL A 491 6.76 -40.92 8.21
CA VAL A 491 5.58 -41.20 9.05
C VAL A 491 4.61 -42.10 8.29
N LEU A 492 4.32 -41.82 7.02
CA LEU A 492 3.45 -42.66 6.20
C LEU A 492 3.99 -44.08 6.06
N LEU A 493 5.29 -44.23 5.79
CA LEU A 493 5.97 -45.53 5.72
C LEU A 493 5.94 -46.27 7.06
N THR A 494 6.18 -45.56 8.17
CA THR A 494 6.13 -46.14 9.51
C THR A 494 4.72 -46.60 9.85
N LEU A 495 3.71 -45.77 9.58
CA LEU A 495 2.30 -46.14 9.74
C LEU A 495 1.91 -47.31 8.84
N TYR A 496 2.42 -47.37 7.61
CA TYR A 496 2.18 -48.49 6.69
C TYR A 496 2.77 -49.80 7.23
N ARG A 497 4.02 -49.78 7.72
CA ARG A 497 4.77 -50.96 8.20
C ARG A 497 4.23 -51.59 9.48
N VAL A 498 3.43 -50.90 10.30
CA VAL A 498 2.80 -51.50 11.49
C VAL A 498 1.78 -52.57 11.05
N LYS A 499 2.23 -53.83 10.94
CA LYS A 499 1.58 -54.94 10.20
C LYS A 499 0.55 -55.75 11.01
N SER A 500 0.37 -55.52 12.31
CA SER A 500 -0.55 -56.34 13.12
C SER A 500 -1.47 -55.50 14.01
N MET A 501 -2.65 -55.11 13.52
CA MET A 501 -3.76 -54.66 14.39
C MET A 501 -5.13 -55.09 13.83
N SER A 502 -6.09 -55.29 14.74
CA SER A 502 -7.42 -55.86 14.47
C SER A 502 -8.19 -55.14 13.36
N LYS A 503 -9.16 -55.83 12.71
CA LYS A 503 -9.97 -55.30 11.58
C LYS A 503 -10.61 -53.93 11.87
N ARG A 504 -11.06 -53.67 13.11
CA ARG A 504 -11.67 -52.40 13.53
C ARG A 504 -10.64 -51.27 13.62
N LEU A 505 -9.43 -51.60 14.09
CA LEU A 505 -8.32 -50.66 14.12
C LEU A 505 -7.74 -50.39 12.73
N ALA A 506 -7.74 -51.38 11.83
CA ALA A 506 -7.31 -51.22 10.44
C ALA A 506 -8.19 -50.22 9.66
N LYS A 507 -9.52 -50.26 9.85
CA LYS A 507 -10.44 -49.26 9.24
C LYS A 507 -10.22 -47.86 9.82
N MET A 508 -10.01 -47.74 11.13
CA MET A 508 -9.70 -46.45 11.77
C MET A 508 -8.31 -45.92 11.37
N LYS A 509 -7.34 -46.82 11.12
CA LYS A 509 -6.00 -46.55 10.63
C LYS A 509 -6.05 -46.02 9.19
N ARG A 510 -6.83 -46.64 8.29
CA ARG A 510 -6.98 -46.21 6.89
C ARG A 510 -7.56 -44.81 6.77
N ASN A 511 -8.65 -44.49 7.48
CA ASN A 511 -9.25 -43.15 7.43
C ASN A 511 -8.33 -42.06 8.00
N LYS A 512 -7.57 -42.35 9.06
CA LYS A 512 -6.59 -41.40 9.59
C LYS A 512 -5.39 -41.24 8.66
N MET A 513 -4.90 -42.34 8.07
CA MET A 513 -3.78 -42.33 7.14
C MET A 513 -4.10 -41.52 5.87
N ILE A 514 -5.32 -41.65 5.32
CA ILE A 514 -5.76 -40.84 4.17
C ILE A 514 -5.77 -39.36 4.54
N LYS A 515 -6.35 -38.98 5.70
CA LYS A 515 -6.35 -37.58 6.16
C LYS A 515 -4.93 -37.03 6.32
N PHE A 516 -4.05 -37.79 6.97
CA PHE A 516 -2.65 -37.39 7.15
C PHE A 516 -1.88 -37.29 5.83
N SER A 517 -2.16 -38.18 4.86
CA SER A 517 -1.54 -38.13 3.53
C SER A 517 -2.02 -36.92 2.73
N VAL A 518 -3.30 -36.56 2.81
CA VAL A 518 -3.85 -35.38 2.13
C VAL A 518 -3.26 -34.10 2.72
N VAL A 519 -3.21 -33.99 4.06
CA VAL A 519 -2.57 -32.84 4.73
C VAL A 519 -1.12 -32.75 4.30
N LEU A 520 -0.36 -33.85 4.32
CA LEU A 520 1.04 -33.84 3.89
C LEU A 520 1.20 -33.34 2.46
N ALA A 521 0.45 -33.92 1.51
CA ALA A 521 0.57 -33.58 0.10
C ALA A 521 0.24 -32.10 -0.17
N VAL A 522 -0.87 -31.62 0.38
CA VAL A 522 -1.31 -30.25 0.19
C VAL A 522 -0.35 -29.26 0.86
N CYS A 523 -0.01 -29.47 2.13
CA CYS A 523 0.91 -28.61 2.86
C CYS A 523 2.29 -28.53 2.19
N THR A 524 2.80 -29.65 1.67
CA THR A 524 4.08 -29.67 0.94
C THR A 524 3.96 -28.90 -0.37
N LEU A 525 2.90 -29.12 -1.15
CA LEU A 525 2.66 -28.42 -2.40
C LEU A 525 2.51 -26.92 -2.18
N SER A 526 1.72 -26.51 -1.18
CA SER A 526 1.56 -25.11 -0.79
C SER A 526 2.89 -24.45 -0.44
N LEU A 527 3.74 -25.09 0.37
CA LEU A 527 5.06 -24.54 0.69
C LEU A 527 5.97 -24.39 -0.54
N LEU A 528 5.97 -25.39 -1.45
CA LEU A 528 6.77 -25.32 -2.68
C LEU A 528 6.25 -24.23 -3.63
N CYS A 529 4.93 -24.12 -3.78
CA CYS A 529 4.31 -23.04 -4.54
C CYS A 529 4.65 -21.68 -3.93
N MET A 530 4.61 -21.55 -2.60
CA MET A 530 5.00 -20.33 -1.88
C MET A 530 6.44 -19.94 -2.17
N CYS A 531 7.38 -20.90 -2.13
CA CYS A 531 8.77 -20.65 -2.51
C CYS A 531 8.89 -20.18 -3.97
N GLY A 532 8.16 -20.82 -4.89
CA GLY A 532 8.16 -20.47 -6.31
C GLY A 532 7.60 -19.06 -6.57
N PHE A 533 6.55 -18.66 -5.85
CA PHE A 533 5.96 -17.33 -5.96
C PHE A 533 6.86 -16.25 -5.36
N LEU A 534 7.46 -16.50 -4.20
CA LEU A 534 8.44 -15.59 -3.61
C LEU A 534 9.63 -15.41 -4.56
N LEU A 535 10.13 -16.49 -5.16
CA LEU A 535 11.20 -16.43 -6.15
C LEU A 535 10.77 -15.67 -7.41
N TYR A 536 9.56 -15.91 -7.92
CA TYR A 536 9.03 -15.17 -9.06
C TYR A 536 8.98 -13.67 -8.75
N GLY A 537 8.42 -13.28 -7.61
CA GLY A 537 8.35 -11.88 -7.20
C GLY A 537 9.70 -11.22 -6.95
N THR A 538 10.77 -12.01 -6.72
CA THR A 538 12.15 -11.47 -6.67
C THR A 538 12.74 -11.19 -8.05
N VAL A 539 12.35 -11.97 -9.06
CA VAL A 539 12.94 -11.93 -10.41
C VAL A 539 12.15 -11.01 -11.34
N ASP A 540 10.83 -11.04 -11.23
CA ASP A 540 9.92 -10.32 -12.10
C ASP A 540 8.89 -9.57 -11.25
N GLN A 541 8.94 -8.23 -11.33
CA GLN A 541 8.03 -7.36 -10.59
C GLN A 541 6.67 -7.20 -11.29
N SER A 542 6.50 -7.66 -12.54
CA SER A 542 5.29 -7.43 -13.33
C SER A 542 4.12 -8.39 -13.04
N MET A 543 3.95 -8.85 -11.79
CA MET A 543 2.83 -9.71 -11.43
C MET A 543 1.51 -8.92 -11.40
N SER A 544 0.51 -9.41 -12.13
CA SER A 544 -0.84 -8.85 -12.03
C SER A 544 -1.45 -9.11 -10.65
N ALA A 545 -2.19 -8.13 -10.11
CA ALA A 545 -2.84 -8.24 -8.80
C ALA A 545 -3.75 -9.47 -8.73
N VAL A 546 -4.49 -9.72 -9.82
CA VAL A 546 -5.37 -10.88 -9.99
C VAL A 546 -4.62 -12.20 -9.80
N GLY A 547 -3.46 -12.35 -10.43
CA GLY A 547 -2.62 -13.54 -10.31
C GLY A 547 -2.13 -13.75 -8.87
N ALA A 548 -1.67 -12.68 -8.22
CA ALA A 548 -1.21 -12.73 -6.84
C ALA A 548 -2.33 -13.11 -5.85
N ILE A 549 -3.55 -12.59 -6.03
CA ILE A 549 -4.71 -12.92 -5.16
C ILE A 549 -5.12 -14.38 -5.33
N ILE A 550 -5.24 -14.86 -6.58
CA ILE A 550 -5.59 -16.26 -6.85
C ILE A 550 -4.54 -17.19 -6.23
N PHE A 551 -3.27 -16.83 -6.37
CA PHE A 551 -2.17 -17.57 -5.77
C PHE A 551 -2.29 -17.66 -4.24
N VAL A 552 -2.51 -16.54 -3.56
CA VAL A 552 -2.68 -16.50 -2.10
C VAL A 552 -3.87 -17.35 -1.65
N ILE A 553 -5.00 -17.27 -2.36
CA ILE A 553 -6.17 -18.10 -2.06
C ILE A 553 -5.83 -19.59 -2.16
N VAL A 554 -5.16 -20.02 -3.23
CA VAL A 554 -4.83 -21.44 -3.42
C VAL A 554 -3.77 -21.92 -2.44
N VAL A 555 -2.73 -21.13 -2.21
CA VAL A 555 -1.54 -21.56 -1.46
C VAL A 555 -1.72 -21.37 0.05
N GLU A 556 -2.47 -20.38 0.49
CA GLU A 556 -2.67 -20.08 1.90
C GLU A 556 -4.01 -20.62 2.41
N LEU A 557 -5.12 -20.33 1.73
CA LEU A 557 -6.47 -20.66 2.21
C LEU A 557 -6.74 -22.18 2.25
N LEU A 558 -6.22 -22.91 1.26
CA LEU A 558 -6.41 -24.35 1.10
C LEU A 558 -5.73 -25.18 2.21
N PRO A 559 -4.44 -24.98 2.56
CA PRO A 559 -3.87 -25.67 3.72
C PRO A 559 -4.49 -25.21 5.04
N LEU A 560 -4.85 -23.94 5.20
CA LEU A 560 -5.53 -23.45 6.42
C LEU A 560 -6.87 -24.16 6.65
N THR A 561 -7.72 -24.26 5.61
CA THR A 561 -8.98 -25.02 5.68
C THR A 561 -8.74 -26.47 6.10
N LEU A 562 -7.80 -27.16 5.47
CA LEU A 562 -7.47 -28.53 5.83
C LEU A 562 -7.00 -28.67 7.27
N LEU A 563 -6.17 -27.76 7.76
CA LEU A 563 -5.69 -27.78 9.14
C LEU A 563 -6.83 -27.54 10.14
N ILE A 564 -7.71 -26.58 9.89
CA ILE A 564 -8.91 -26.34 10.73
C ILE A 564 -9.71 -27.64 10.86
N PHE A 565 -10.06 -28.29 9.75
CA PHE A 565 -10.91 -29.48 9.78
C PHE A 565 -10.21 -30.74 10.32
N THR A 566 -8.89 -30.88 10.11
CA THR A 566 -8.16 -32.07 10.54
C THR A 566 -7.79 -32.04 12.01
N VAL A 567 -7.36 -30.87 12.52
CA VAL A 567 -7.02 -30.65 13.94
C VAL A 567 -8.26 -30.60 14.82
N TYR A 568 -9.39 -30.07 14.32
CA TYR A 568 -10.66 -30.01 15.05
C TYR A 568 -11.29 -31.40 15.35
N SER A 569 -10.93 -32.46 14.61
CA SER A 569 -11.77 -33.65 14.48
C SER A 569 -11.93 -34.60 15.70
N LYS A 570 -11.51 -34.24 16.93
CA LYS A 570 -11.29 -35.30 17.94
C LYS A 570 -11.54 -35.10 19.42
N ARG A 571 -12.40 -34.17 19.85
CA ARG A 571 -13.01 -34.30 21.19
C ARG A 571 -14.52 -34.19 21.05
N LYS A 572 -15.25 -35.11 21.72
CA LYS A 572 -16.72 -35.22 21.71
C LYS A 572 -17.30 -33.81 21.60
N SER A 573 -17.99 -33.47 20.50
CA SER A 573 -18.40 -32.09 20.27
C SER A 573 -19.19 -31.61 21.49
N VAL A 574 -18.84 -30.43 21.99
CA VAL A 574 -19.57 -29.80 23.09
C VAL A 574 -21.05 -29.70 22.75
N PHE A 575 -21.40 -29.59 21.46
CA PHE A 575 -22.77 -29.74 20.98
C PHE A 575 -23.44 -31.05 21.40
N ARG A 576 -22.81 -32.23 21.34
CA ARG A 576 -23.44 -33.46 21.86
C ARG A 576 -23.65 -33.42 23.38
N LEU A 577 -22.72 -32.81 24.12
CA LEU A 577 -22.83 -32.66 25.58
C LEU A 577 -23.91 -31.64 25.95
N TRP A 578 -23.98 -30.52 25.24
CA TRP A 578 -24.96 -29.46 25.42
C TRP A 578 -26.36 -29.90 24.97
N TYR A 579 -26.48 -30.62 23.85
CA TYR A 579 -27.74 -31.23 23.42
C TYR A 579 -28.18 -32.33 24.39
N SER A 580 -27.25 -33.09 24.98
CA SER A 580 -27.56 -34.07 26.03
C SER A 580 -27.98 -33.39 27.34
N TYR A 581 -27.40 -32.24 27.69
CA TYR A 581 -27.72 -31.48 28.91
C TYR A 581 -29.02 -30.69 28.77
N ALA A 582 -29.30 -30.13 27.59
CA ALA A 582 -30.57 -29.51 27.24
C ALA A 582 -31.69 -30.56 27.20
N LYS A 583 -31.43 -31.74 26.64
CA LYS A 583 -32.37 -32.87 26.65
C LYS A 583 -32.62 -33.43 28.06
N SER A 584 -31.62 -33.43 28.95
CA SER A 584 -31.82 -33.86 30.35
C SER A 584 -32.59 -32.85 31.20
N ARG A 585 -32.56 -31.55 30.86
CA ARG A 585 -33.40 -30.52 31.50
C ARG A 585 -34.82 -30.43 30.92
N GLY A 586 -35.02 -30.80 29.66
CA GLY A 586 -36.36 -30.84 29.05
C GLY A 586 -37.25 -32.02 29.48
N LEU A 587 -36.68 -33.03 30.16
CA LEU A 587 -37.42 -34.23 30.60
C LEU A 587 -37.78 -34.24 32.10
N THR A 588 -37.27 -33.29 32.90
CA THR A 588 -37.59 -33.18 34.33
C THR A 588 -38.64 -32.12 34.67
N SER A 589 -39.12 -31.34 33.69
CA SER A 589 -40.15 -30.31 33.93
C SER A 589 -41.56 -30.70 33.46
N ALA A 590 -41.81 -31.96 33.09
CA ALA A 590 -43.11 -32.39 32.53
C ALA A 590 -43.85 -33.49 33.33
N PHE A 591 -43.39 -33.87 34.53
CA PHE A 591 -44.14 -34.83 35.37
C PHE A 591 -44.02 -34.49 36.85
N SER A 592 -44.75 -33.46 37.27
CA SER A 592 -45.00 -33.13 38.69
C SER A 592 -46.18 -32.14 38.77
N SER A 593 -47.38 -32.60 38.43
CA SER A 593 -48.62 -31.89 38.78
C SER A 593 -49.74 -32.89 39.09
N SER A 594 -49.74 -33.38 40.33
CA SER A 594 -50.92 -33.85 41.07
C SER A 594 -50.45 -33.97 42.52
N ALA A 595 -50.40 -32.87 43.28
CA ALA A 595 -51.53 -32.25 43.97
C ALA A 595 -52.09 -33.16 45.06
N ASP A 596 -51.36 -33.08 46.17
CA ASP A 596 -51.60 -33.56 47.51
C ASP A 596 -52.85 -32.91 48.14
N SER A 597 -53.66 -33.68 48.87
CA SER A 597 -54.62 -33.16 49.85
C SER A 597 -55.17 -34.26 50.77
N ARG A 598 -54.49 -34.51 51.90
CA ARG A 598 -55.07 -34.79 53.24
C ARG A 598 -53.94 -35.28 54.15
N ALA A 599 -53.51 -34.46 55.11
CA ALA A 599 -54.07 -34.34 56.46
C ALA A 599 -53.33 -35.24 57.46
N GLU A 600 -52.50 -34.57 58.26
CA GLU A 600 -52.42 -34.69 59.72
C GLU A 600 -52.21 -36.07 60.36
N MET A 601 -51.06 -36.14 61.05
CA MET A 601 -50.97 -36.38 62.50
C MET A 601 -50.55 -37.79 62.97
N LEU A 602 -49.63 -37.75 63.94
CA LEU A 602 -49.23 -38.76 64.95
C LEU A 602 -48.08 -39.76 64.64
N ASP A 603 -46.99 -39.48 65.37
CA ASP A 603 -46.26 -40.35 66.29
C ASP A 603 -45.36 -41.51 65.81
N GLN A 604 -44.06 -41.22 65.96
CA GLN A 604 -43.11 -41.93 66.84
C GLN A 604 -42.66 -43.37 66.48
N PRO A 605 -41.50 -43.80 67.03
CA PRO A 605 -40.48 -44.50 66.27
C PRO A 605 -40.30 -45.95 66.74
N SER A 606 -39.35 -46.66 66.12
CA SER A 606 -38.31 -47.49 66.79
C SER A 606 -38.07 -48.83 66.12
N SER A 607 -36.78 -49.20 66.12
CA SER A 607 -36.28 -50.58 66.15
C SER A 607 -36.52 -51.40 64.86
N SER A 608 -35.70 -52.35 64.45
CA SER A 608 -34.43 -52.90 64.91
C SER A 608 -34.05 -54.00 63.92
N SER A 609 -32.75 -54.17 63.68
CA SER A 609 -32.09 -55.49 63.48
C SER A 609 -32.51 -56.31 62.24
N MET A 610 -31.77 -57.26 61.67
CA MET A 610 -30.56 -57.98 62.03
C MET A 610 -29.77 -58.23 60.74
N ALA A 611 -28.45 -58.26 60.85
CA ALA A 611 -27.59 -59.02 59.96
C ALA A 611 -27.71 -60.51 60.31
N VAL A 612 -27.85 -61.38 59.30
CA VAL A 612 -27.34 -62.77 59.38
C VAL A 612 -26.81 -63.17 58.01
N ASP A 613 -25.63 -63.75 58.09
CA ASP A 613 -24.71 -64.21 57.06
C ASP A 613 -25.08 -65.64 56.59
N THR A 614 -24.24 -66.21 55.74
CA THR A 614 -23.98 -67.64 55.47
C THR A 614 -24.65 -68.38 54.29
N THR A 615 -23.79 -68.59 53.28
CA THR A 615 -23.33 -69.89 52.70
C THR A 615 -24.13 -70.68 51.66
N GLY A 616 -23.34 -71.21 50.70
CA GLY A 616 -23.56 -72.46 49.94
C GLY A 616 -24.16 -72.22 48.55
N GLY A 617 -23.62 -72.68 47.42
CA GLY A 617 -22.69 -73.78 47.16
C GLY A 617 -23.36 -74.79 46.21
N GLY A 618 -22.76 -75.02 45.02
CA GLY A 618 -23.09 -76.12 44.08
C GLY A 618 -24.22 -75.80 43.08
N ALA A 619 -24.02 -75.69 41.77
CA ALA A 619 -23.51 -76.64 40.76
C ALA A 619 -24.64 -77.42 40.05
N THR A 620 -24.57 -77.38 38.70
CA THR A 620 -25.18 -78.26 37.67
C THR A 620 -26.66 -78.11 37.33
N GLY A 621 -26.97 -78.08 36.02
CA GLY A 621 -28.32 -78.28 35.49
C GLY A 621 -28.57 -77.70 34.10
N ASP A 622 -28.35 -78.53 33.09
CA ASP A 622 -28.49 -78.39 31.63
C ASP A 622 -29.76 -77.72 31.05
N ASP A 623 -29.55 -77.13 29.86
CA ASP A 623 -30.31 -77.16 28.60
C ASP A 623 -31.84 -77.39 28.58
N SER A 624 -32.56 -76.43 27.96
CA SER A 624 -33.52 -76.63 26.84
C SER A 624 -34.22 -75.31 26.49
N ILE A 625 -33.95 -74.73 25.31
CA ILE A 625 -34.81 -74.73 24.11
C ILE A 625 -36.25 -74.18 24.35
N SER A 626 -36.53 -72.98 23.82
CA SER A 626 -37.54 -72.75 22.75
C SER A 626 -37.77 -71.26 22.46
N SER A 627 -37.86 -70.94 21.16
CA SER A 627 -38.62 -69.87 20.47
C SER A 627 -39.02 -68.61 21.25
N SER A 628 -38.80 -67.38 20.79
CA SER A 628 -39.00 -66.82 19.44
C SER A 628 -38.42 -65.41 19.36
#